data_AF-A0A7X7WFW9-F1
#
_entry.id   AF-A0A7X7WFW9-F1
#
_cell.length_a   1.000
_cell.length_b   1.000
_cell.length_c   1.000
_cell.angle_alpha   90.00
_cell.angle_beta   90.00
_cell.angle_gamma   90.00
#
_symmetry.space_group_name_H-M   'P 1'
#
loop_
_entity.id
_entity.type
_entity.pdbx_description
1 polymer ?
#
loop_
_entity_poly.entity_id
_entity_poly.type
_entity_poly.pdbx_seq_one_letter_code
_entity_poly.pdbx_strand_id
1 'polypeptide(L)'
;MKRKNSFFIAAFFLLSFFPVFLSSQEKGENKNSVKLWESASESEKERILKNYEKWKNLDESERKRIKSNYERFSKMSLEEKKILIEKWKRFSSMSPQEKEKIKEKYSKWKNLSEKRKEELRNKYKGKNRQIGSGSKRKH
;
A
#
# COMPACT_ATOMS: atom_id res chain seq x y z
N MET A 1 -7.48 -21.68 -8.11
CA MET A 1 -7.20 -20.26 -8.43
C MET A 1 -6.26 -19.63 -7.40
N LYS A 2 -5.01 -19.37 -7.75
CA LYS A 2 -4.01 -18.76 -6.84
C LYS A 2 -4.30 -17.25 -6.70
N ARG A 3 -4.95 -16.86 -5.60
CA ARG A 3 -5.25 -15.46 -5.26
C ARG A 3 -3.92 -14.71 -5.05
N LYS A 4 -3.47 -13.93 -6.03
CA LYS A 4 -2.29 -13.07 -5.87
C LYS A 4 -2.67 -11.95 -4.89
N ASN A 5 -1.98 -11.91 -3.75
CA ASN A 5 -2.30 -11.02 -2.64
C ASN A 5 -1.96 -9.57 -3.00
N SER A 6 -2.94 -8.82 -3.47
CA SER A 6 -2.78 -7.45 -3.98
C SER A 6 -2.78 -6.35 -2.90
N PHE A 7 -2.42 -6.68 -1.66
CA PHE A 7 -2.16 -5.64 -0.64
C PHE A 7 -0.90 -4.82 -0.98
N PHE A 8 0.07 -5.42 -1.66
CA PHE A 8 1.35 -4.78 -1.97
C PHE A 8 1.33 -3.91 -3.24
N ILE A 9 0.30 -4.07 -4.08
CA ILE A 9 0.12 -3.29 -5.31
C ILE A 9 -0.39 -1.89 -4.98
N ALA A 10 -1.20 -1.72 -3.92
CA ALA A 10 -1.76 -0.42 -3.57
C ALA A 10 -0.66 0.61 -3.22
N ALA A 11 0.35 0.25 -2.42
CA ALA A 11 1.39 1.19 -2.00
C ALA A 11 2.34 1.63 -3.13
N PHE A 12 2.56 0.78 -4.15
CA PHE A 12 3.44 1.11 -5.29
C PHE A 12 2.73 2.00 -6.34
N PHE A 13 1.42 1.84 -6.52
CA PHE A 13 0.65 2.69 -7.43
C PHE A 13 0.38 4.08 -6.84
N LEU A 14 0.28 4.21 -5.51
CA LEU A 14 -0.03 5.45 -4.79
C LEU A 14 1.03 6.56 -4.91
N LEU A 15 2.31 6.21 -5.10
CA LEU A 15 3.43 7.17 -5.13
C LEU A 15 4.07 7.37 -6.51
N SER A 16 3.66 6.62 -7.53
CA SER A 16 4.31 6.68 -8.85
C SER A 16 3.39 6.83 -10.05
N PHE A 17 2.05 6.98 -9.91
CA PHE A 17 1.19 7.66 -10.92
C PHE A 17 -0.34 7.65 -10.67
N PHE A 18 -0.88 7.18 -9.54
CA PHE A 18 -2.36 7.19 -9.38
C PHE A 18 -3.07 8.56 -9.29
N PRO A 19 -2.40 9.73 -9.12
CA PRO A 19 -3.08 11.02 -9.23
C PRO A 19 -3.41 11.47 -10.67
N VAL A 20 -2.77 10.88 -11.69
CA VAL A 20 -2.91 11.36 -13.08
C VAL A 20 -4.18 10.84 -13.75
N PHE A 21 -4.59 9.61 -13.46
CA PHE A 21 -5.61 8.93 -14.27
C PHE A 21 -6.92 8.62 -13.55
N LEU A 22 -6.96 8.56 -12.21
CA LEU A 22 -8.25 8.41 -11.51
C LEU A 22 -9.15 9.66 -11.69
N SER A 23 -8.53 10.82 -11.94
CA SER A 23 -9.18 12.07 -12.35
C SER A 23 -9.56 12.13 -13.83
N SER A 24 -9.24 11.11 -14.64
CA SER A 24 -9.74 11.05 -16.03
C SER A 24 -11.17 10.50 -16.11
N GLN A 25 -11.66 9.85 -15.05
CA GLN A 25 -13.07 9.45 -14.93
C GLN A 25 -13.90 10.49 -14.16
N GLU A 26 -13.26 11.31 -13.31
CA GLU A 26 -13.86 12.47 -12.63
C GLU A 26 -13.26 13.76 -13.19
N LYS A 27 -13.94 14.32 -14.22
CA LYS A 27 -13.71 15.64 -14.85
C LYS A 27 -12.84 16.60 -14.00
N GLY A 28 -11.55 16.65 -14.31
CA GLY A 28 -10.64 17.66 -13.78
C GLY A 28 -9.25 17.48 -14.36
N GLU A 29 -8.89 18.29 -15.35
CA GLU A 29 -7.53 18.39 -15.86
C GLU A 29 -6.58 18.77 -14.72
N ASN A 30 -5.88 17.78 -14.18
CA ASN A 30 -4.90 18.02 -13.15
C ASN A 30 -3.62 18.54 -13.81
N LYS A 31 -3.48 19.87 -13.92
CA LYS A 31 -2.29 20.56 -14.48
C LYS A 31 -0.96 20.01 -13.93
N ASN A 32 -0.94 19.47 -12.71
CA ASN A 32 0.25 18.87 -12.10
C ASN A 32 0.66 17.54 -12.76
N SER A 33 -0.29 16.79 -13.32
CA SER A 33 -0.03 15.50 -13.97
C SER A 33 0.64 15.64 -15.34
N VAL A 34 0.18 16.62 -16.12
CA VAL A 34 0.78 17.00 -17.41
C VAL A 34 2.19 17.50 -17.18
N LYS A 35 2.38 18.42 -16.21
CA LYS A 35 3.70 18.91 -15.82
C LYS A 35 4.64 17.78 -15.37
N LEU A 36 4.14 16.82 -14.58
CA LEU A 36 4.93 15.66 -14.14
C LEU A 36 5.37 14.78 -15.32
N TRP A 37 4.49 14.56 -16.29
CA TRP A 37 4.79 13.79 -17.50
C TRP A 37 5.82 14.48 -18.39
N GLU A 38 5.66 15.79 -18.61
CA GLU A 38 6.60 16.60 -19.39
C GLU A 38 7.99 16.65 -18.74
N SER A 39 8.05 16.72 -17.41
CA SER A 39 9.32 16.74 -16.67
C SER A 39 9.92 15.35 -16.40
N ALA A 40 9.20 14.27 -16.70
CA ALA A 40 9.68 12.91 -16.44
C ALA A 40 10.78 12.52 -17.44
N SER A 41 11.81 11.84 -16.94
CA SER A 41 12.80 11.18 -17.81
C SER A 41 12.16 10.05 -18.63
N GLU A 42 12.80 9.63 -19.72
CA GLU A 42 12.30 8.51 -20.55
C GLU A 42 12.12 7.22 -19.73
N SER A 43 13.06 6.92 -18.83
CA SER A 43 12.96 5.77 -17.92
C SER A 43 11.74 5.84 -16.98
N GLU A 44 11.35 7.04 -16.57
CA GLU A 44 10.16 7.25 -15.76
C GLU A 44 8.90 7.11 -16.59
N LYS A 45 8.86 7.69 -17.80
CA LYS A 45 7.75 7.55 -18.75
C LYS A 45 7.50 6.07 -19.08
N GLU A 46 8.53 5.29 -19.34
CA GLU A 46 8.41 3.84 -19.56
C GLU A 46 7.79 3.13 -18.36
N ARG A 47 8.25 3.43 -17.14
CA ARG A 47 7.70 2.85 -15.92
C ARG A 47 6.23 3.21 -15.73
N ILE A 48 5.87 4.45 -16.06
CA ILE A 48 4.50 4.96 -16.01
C ILE A 48 3.61 4.18 -16.99
N LEU A 49 4.03 4.08 -18.25
CA LEU A 49 3.30 3.36 -19.30
C LEU A 49 3.11 1.87 -18.93
N LYS A 50 4.16 1.21 -18.44
CA LYS A 50 4.09 -0.19 -18.00
C LYS A 50 3.11 -0.40 -16.84
N ASN A 51 3.03 0.54 -15.91
CA ASN A 51 2.07 0.47 -14.82
C ASN A 51 0.64 0.74 -15.30
N TYR A 52 0.48 1.63 -16.27
CA TYR A 52 -0.80 1.91 -16.91
C TYR A 52 -1.35 0.70 -17.66
N GLU A 53 -0.52 0.01 -18.45
CA GLU A 53 -0.94 -1.22 -19.14
C GLU A 53 -1.41 -2.29 -18.15
N LYS A 54 -0.67 -2.48 -17.04
CA LYS A 54 -1.09 -3.39 -15.97
C LYS A 54 -2.44 -3.01 -15.40
N TRP A 55 -2.68 -1.72 -15.14
CA TRP A 55 -3.95 -1.21 -14.64
C TRP A 55 -5.10 -1.47 -15.62
N LYS A 56 -4.88 -1.18 -16.91
CA LYS A 56 -5.86 -1.42 -17.97
C LYS A 56 -6.24 -2.90 -18.06
N ASN A 57 -5.31 -3.80 -17.76
CA ASN A 57 -5.54 -5.23 -17.78
C ASN A 57 -6.11 -5.80 -16.46
N LEU A 58 -6.34 -4.97 -15.43
CA LEU A 58 -7.02 -5.41 -14.20
C LEU A 58 -8.53 -5.53 -14.43
N ASP A 59 -9.12 -6.55 -13.79
CA ASP A 59 -10.57 -6.68 -13.71
C ASP A 59 -11.21 -5.59 -12.83
N GLU A 60 -12.52 -5.43 -12.97
CA GLU A 60 -13.28 -4.39 -12.28
C GLU A 60 -13.22 -4.51 -10.75
N SER A 61 -13.14 -5.73 -10.22
CA SER A 61 -13.06 -5.98 -8.77
C SER A 61 -11.72 -5.50 -8.21
N GLU A 62 -10.63 -5.73 -8.94
CA GLU A 62 -9.30 -5.31 -8.57
C GLU A 62 -9.13 -3.80 -8.69
N ARG A 63 -9.69 -3.19 -9.74
CA ARG A 63 -9.74 -1.74 -9.91
C ARG A 63 -10.48 -1.07 -8.75
N LYS A 64 -11.68 -1.55 -8.40
CA LYS A 64 -12.46 -1.05 -7.26
C LYS A 64 -11.69 -1.14 -5.95
N ARG A 65 -11.01 -2.26 -5.69
CA ARG A 65 -10.20 -2.44 -4.48
C ARG A 65 -9.06 -1.42 -4.42
N ILE A 66 -8.36 -1.19 -5.53
CA ILE A 66 -7.25 -0.23 -5.58
C ILE A 66 -7.79 1.20 -5.40
N LYS A 67 -8.91 1.56 -6.04
CA LYS A 67 -9.58 2.86 -5.84
C LYS A 67 -9.94 3.09 -4.37
N SER A 68 -10.57 2.11 -3.71
CA SER A 68 -10.92 2.21 -2.29
C SER A 68 -9.69 2.34 -1.37
N ASN A 69 -8.58 1.67 -1.69
CA ASN A 69 -7.34 1.82 -0.94
C ASN A 69 -6.73 3.22 -1.14
N TYR A 70 -6.82 3.76 -2.36
CA TYR A 70 -6.37 5.11 -2.67
C TYR A 70 -7.17 6.16 -1.90
N GLU A 71 -8.50 6.07 -1.90
CA GLU A 71 -9.36 7.00 -1.16
C GLU A 71 -9.09 6.99 0.35
N ARG A 72 -8.78 5.82 0.91
CA ARG A 72 -8.37 5.72 2.31
C ARG A 72 -7.03 6.39 2.54
N PHE A 73 -6.06 6.17 1.66
CA PHE A 73 -4.75 6.80 1.76
C PHE A 73 -4.81 8.31 1.58
N SER A 74 -5.58 8.84 0.62
CA SER A 74 -5.68 10.28 0.36
C SER A 74 -6.23 11.03 1.58
N LYS A 75 -7.15 10.40 2.31
CA LYS A 75 -7.76 10.91 3.55
C LYS A 75 -6.87 10.78 4.80
N MET A 76 -5.76 10.04 4.76
CA MET A 76 -4.82 9.94 5.89
C MET A 76 -4.12 11.27 6.17
N SER A 77 -3.81 11.51 7.45
CA SER A 77 -2.95 12.62 7.85
C SER A 77 -1.53 12.48 7.27
N LEU A 78 -0.78 13.58 7.25
CA LEU A 78 0.60 13.57 6.75
C LEU A 78 1.49 12.61 7.55
N GLU A 79 1.27 12.49 8.86
CA GLU A 79 2.05 11.61 9.72
C GLU A 79 1.76 10.13 9.44
N GLU A 80 0.49 9.77 9.31
CA GLU A 80 0.10 8.41 8.91
C GLU A 80 0.64 8.03 7.53
N LYS A 81 0.60 8.98 6.59
CA LYS A 81 1.20 8.81 5.26
C LYS A 81 2.70 8.56 5.35
N LYS A 82 3.45 9.34 6.14
CA LYS A 82 4.89 9.14 6.36
C LYS A 82 5.20 7.75 6.89
N ILE A 83 4.50 7.32 7.96
CA ILE A 83 4.68 5.99 8.55
C ILE A 83 4.42 4.89 7.52
N LEU A 84 3.38 5.02 6.71
CA LEU A 84 3.08 4.03 5.67
C LEU A 84 4.16 3.99 4.59
N ILE A 85 4.64 5.17 4.15
CA ILE A 85 5.73 5.30 3.18
C ILE A 85 7.01 4.65 3.71
N GLU A 86 7.38 4.88 4.97
CA GLU A 86 8.57 4.28 5.58
C GLU A 86 8.47 2.76 5.67
N LYS A 87 7.32 2.25 6.12
CA LYS A 87 7.05 0.80 6.15
C LYS A 87 7.17 0.19 4.76
N TRP A 88 6.65 0.88 3.74
CA TRP A 88 6.75 0.44 2.36
C TRP A 88 8.18 0.48 1.83
N LYS A 89 8.95 1.54 2.12
CA LYS A 89 10.37 1.64 1.74
C LYS A 89 11.17 0.48 2.33
N ARG A 90 11.00 0.23 3.62
CA ARG A 90 11.64 -0.90 4.33
C ARG A 90 11.26 -2.24 3.72
N PHE A 91 9.98 -2.45 3.41
CA PHE A 91 9.55 -3.68 2.74
C PHE A 91 10.13 -3.82 1.34
N SER A 92 10.19 -2.73 0.57
CA SER A 92 10.69 -2.73 -0.80
C SER A 92 12.18 -3.01 -0.87
N SER A 93 12.95 -2.59 0.14
CA SER A 93 14.39 -2.88 0.27
C SER A 93 14.71 -4.28 0.81
N MET A 94 13.72 -5.06 1.27
CA MET A 94 13.96 -6.43 1.75
C MET A 94 14.39 -7.37 0.61
N SER A 95 15.18 -8.37 0.97
CA SER A 95 15.54 -9.47 0.07
C SER A 95 14.30 -10.27 -0.37
N PRO A 96 14.37 -10.97 -1.51
CA PRO A 96 13.27 -11.85 -1.96
C PRO A 96 12.86 -12.89 -0.90
N GLN A 97 13.82 -13.45 -0.18
CA GLN A 97 13.60 -14.46 0.87
C GLN A 97 12.85 -13.89 2.08
N GLU A 98 13.19 -12.67 2.51
CA GLU A 98 12.47 -11.98 3.58
C GLU A 98 11.05 -11.62 3.16
N LYS A 99 10.87 -11.13 1.93
CA LYS A 99 9.56 -10.85 1.35
C LYS A 99 8.71 -12.12 1.32
N GLU A 100 9.30 -13.27 0.98
CA GLU A 100 8.58 -14.54 0.95
C GLU A 100 8.15 -15.00 2.34
N LYS A 101 9.04 -14.91 3.34
CA LYS A 101 8.68 -15.18 4.75
C LYS A 101 7.51 -14.33 5.23
N ILE A 102 7.45 -13.05 4.83
CA ILE A 102 6.32 -12.16 5.16
C ILE A 102 5.04 -12.63 4.49
N LYS A 103 5.10 -12.98 3.19
CA LYS A 103 3.93 -13.49 2.46
C LYS A 103 3.40 -14.79 3.06
N GLU A 104 4.28 -15.71 3.45
CA GLU A 104 3.90 -16.96 4.10
C GLU A 104 3.18 -16.72 5.43
N LYS A 105 3.75 -15.87 6.30
CA LYS A 105 3.13 -15.49 7.57
C LYS A 105 1.75 -14.86 7.35
N TYR A 106 1.64 -13.97 6.36
CA TYR A 106 0.37 -13.36 6.00
C TYR A 106 -0.64 -14.38 5.46
N SER A 107 -0.21 -15.32 4.61
CA SER A 107 -1.06 -16.39 4.08
C SER A 107 -1.62 -17.26 5.20
N LYS A 108 -0.75 -17.70 6.13
CA LYS A 108 -1.15 -18.45 7.32
C LYS A 108 -2.16 -17.67 8.15
N TRP A 109 -1.90 -16.39 8.42
CA TRP A 109 -2.81 -15.52 9.19
C TRP A 109 -4.17 -15.34 8.51
N LYS A 110 -4.19 -15.14 7.19
CA LYS A 110 -5.42 -14.94 6.40
C LYS A 110 -6.33 -16.17 6.45
N ASN A 111 -5.72 -17.36 6.48
CA ASN A 111 -6.42 -18.65 6.55
C ASN A 111 -6.87 -19.04 7.96
N LEU A 112 -6.54 -18.27 9.00
CA LEU A 112 -7.07 -18.50 10.35
C LEU A 112 -8.58 -18.22 10.39
N SER A 113 -9.30 -18.94 11.26
CA SER A 113 -10.69 -18.65 11.57
C SER A 113 -10.84 -17.26 12.23
N GLU A 114 -12.01 -16.63 12.10
CA GLU A 114 -12.24 -15.31 12.70
C GLU A 114 -12.09 -15.32 14.22
N LYS A 115 -12.59 -16.37 14.89
CA LYS A 115 -12.37 -16.59 16.33
C LYS A 115 -10.89 -16.59 16.67
N ARG A 116 -10.06 -17.31 15.90
CA ARG A 116 -8.62 -17.37 16.13
C ARG A 116 -7.92 -16.04 15.85
N LYS A 117 -8.35 -15.30 14.82
CA LYS A 117 -7.84 -13.94 14.57
C LYS A 117 -8.19 -13.00 15.72
N GLU A 118 -9.38 -13.11 16.29
CA GLU A 118 -9.81 -12.30 17.42
C GLU A 118 -9.02 -12.59 18.70
N GLU A 119 -8.83 -13.87 19.05
CA GLU A 119 -7.99 -14.29 20.16
C GLU A 119 -6.58 -13.69 20.05
N LEU A 120 -5.98 -13.76 18.86
CA LEU A 120 -4.67 -13.17 18.60
C LEU A 120 -4.69 -11.65 18.77
N ARG A 121 -5.69 -10.95 18.20
CA ARG A 121 -5.84 -9.49 18.36
C ARG A 121 -5.93 -9.11 19.84
N ASN A 122 -6.70 -9.84 20.64
CA ASN A 122 -6.87 -9.56 22.06
C ASN A 122 -5.59 -9.82 22.86
N LYS A 123 -4.88 -10.92 22.56
CA LYS A 123 -3.57 -11.24 23.16
C LYS A 123 -2.54 -10.14 22.91
N TYR A 124 -2.49 -9.60 21.69
CA TYR A 124 -1.55 -8.52 21.35
C TYR A 124 -2.02 -7.15 21.87
N LYS A 125 -3.33 -6.86 21.92
CA LYS A 125 -3.87 -5.64 22.56
C LYS A 125 -3.48 -5.56 24.04
N GLY A 126 -3.55 -6.67 24.78
CA GLY A 126 -3.14 -6.73 26.18
C GLY A 126 -1.63 -6.52 26.37
N LYS A 127 -0.81 -7.06 25.46
CA LYS A 127 0.65 -6.91 25.52
C LYS A 127 1.12 -5.50 25.12
N ASN A 128 0.44 -4.84 24.20
CA ASN A 128 0.79 -3.48 23.76
C ASN A 128 0.47 -2.40 24.81
N ARG A 129 -0.44 -2.67 25.76
CA ARG A 129 -0.67 -1.82 26.94
C ARG A 129 0.51 -1.80 27.92
N GLN A 130 1.26 -2.90 28.04
CA GLN A 130 2.44 -2.98 28.93
C GLN A 130 3.70 -2.38 28.31
N ILE A 131 3.79 -2.29 26.98
CA ILE A 131 4.95 -1.72 26.28
C ILE A 131 4.88 -0.17 26.27
N GLY A 132 3.68 0.41 26.38
CA GLY A 132 3.47 1.86 26.45
C GLY A 132 3.76 2.52 27.81
N SER A 133 3.95 1.74 28.89
CA SER A 133 4.23 2.28 30.24
C SER A 133 5.72 2.31 30.61
N GLY A 134 6.62 1.99 29.68
CA GLY A 134 8.07 1.87 29.94
C GLY A 134 8.96 3.00 29.41
N SER A 135 8.43 4.00 28.70
CA SER A 135 9.24 5.11 28.15
C SER A 135 9.18 6.36 29.02
N LYS A 136 9.57 6.23 30.29
CA LYS A 136 10.18 7.33 31.06
C LYS A 136 11.59 6.90 31.42
N ARG A 137 12.51 6.90 30.45
CA ARG A 137 13.93 7.00 30.78
C ARG A 137 14.24 8.47 30.99
N LYS A 138 14.47 8.81 32.26
CA LYS A 138 15.14 10.02 32.70
C LYS A 138 16.44 10.18 31.91
N HIS A 139 16.64 11.35 31.33
CA HIS A 139 17.91 12.07 31.36
C HIS A 139 17.58 13.54 31.57
#